data_AF-A0A7W0UJ87-F1
#
_entry.id   AF-A0A7W0UJ87-F1
#
_cell.length_a   1.000
_cell.length_b   1.000
_cell.length_c   1.000
_cell.angle_alpha   90.00
_cell.angle_beta   90.00
_cell.angle_gamma   90.00
#
_symmetry.space_group_name_H-M   'P 1'
#
loop_
_entity.id
_entity.type
_entity.pdbx_description
1 polymer ?
#
loop_
_entity_poly.entity_id
_entity_poly.type
_entity_poly.pdbx_seq_one_letter_code
_entity_poly.pdbx_strand_id
1 'polypeptide(L)'
;ITSEFQELMRGGVEVSERQLIFEHISRDVRPDDMEAFRLLREGQTYIDLPERLRRYRSDVFTDKYKRLDWTELCRSITAHIAKDGYWYIHPDQHRTLSVREAARVQSFPDDFRFAGTQTHRYRQIGNAVPVLLAESIGKSVLRDLDRPTRVRRDSSGEAFRDALVGWRALSDAWSPSWRRVGDPWLVLIAEMLLGRARPADAENAFTLLREVAPSPAALTEHARPAAALAAVGFEERASTLVNLADDLVTFFDGRVPEDETTLRHLPGVGDYVCRAVLTFGFGRRQVLVDRTTARVAGRITRHGDPRRFQLRLDLHHLAGSAGPDAAFNRALLDLGREICRVETPRCSVCPLHERCVTGRAVRDAATVKTRSDAREEMVA
;
A
#
# COMPACT_ATOMS: atom_id res chain seq x y z
N ILE A 1 -18.27 -31.46 30.83
CA ILE A 1 -19.19 -30.62 30.03
C ILE A 1 -18.34 -30.02 28.92
N THR A 2 -18.69 -30.28 27.67
CA THR A 2 -18.00 -29.70 26.49
C THR A 2 -18.50 -28.27 26.33
N SER A 3 -17.62 -27.31 26.03
CA SER A 3 -18.07 -25.93 25.78
C SER A 3 -18.66 -25.78 24.37
N GLU A 4 -19.52 -24.78 24.16
CA GLU A 4 -20.06 -24.45 22.83
C GLU A 4 -18.94 -24.25 21.79
N PHE A 5 -17.85 -23.60 22.19
CA PHE A 5 -16.69 -23.43 21.32
C PHE A 5 -16.04 -24.76 20.94
N GLN A 6 -15.92 -25.70 21.90
CA GLN A 6 -15.37 -27.02 21.62
C GLN A 6 -16.27 -27.82 20.68
N GLU A 7 -17.60 -27.72 20.82
CA GLU A 7 -18.56 -28.35 19.92
C GLU A 7 -18.44 -27.76 18.51
N LEU A 8 -18.35 -26.43 18.39
CA LEU A 8 -18.16 -25.73 17.13
C LEU A 8 -16.86 -26.16 16.43
N MET A 9 -15.73 -26.15 17.14
CA MET A 9 -14.44 -26.53 16.54
C MET A 9 -14.40 -28.00 16.15
N ARG A 10 -15.11 -28.88 16.85
CA ARG A 10 -15.12 -30.34 16.61
C ARG A 10 -16.25 -30.83 15.72
N GLY A 11 -17.18 -29.95 15.33
CA GLY A 11 -18.41 -30.33 14.62
C GLY A 11 -18.17 -31.05 13.30
N GLY A 12 -17.08 -30.73 12.60
CA GLY A 12 -16.69 -31.37 11.34
C GLY A 12 -15.79 -32.60 11.48
N VAL A 13 -15.41 -33.00 12.70
CA VAL A 13 -14.51 -34.15 12.90
C VAL A 13 -15.28 -35.46 12.72
N GLU A 14 -14.78 -36.31 11.81
CA GLU A 14 -15.31 -37.64 11.54
C GLU A 14 -15.44 -38.50 12.80
N VAL A 15 -16.47 -39.34 12.85
CA VAL A 15 -16.79 -40.15 14.05
C VAL A 15 -15.61 -41.04 14.45
N SER A 16 -14.92 -41.63 13.47
CA SER A 16 -13.73 -42.47 13.67
C SER A 16 -12.53 -41.70 14.23
N GLU A 17 -12.49 -40.39 14.07
CA GLU A 17 -11.37 -39.52 14.43
C GLU A 17 -11.61 -38.73 15.73
N ARG A 18 -12.80 -38.82 16.35
CA ARG A 18 -13.16 -37.99 17.52
C ARG A 18 -12.24 -38.12 18.73
N GLN A 19 -11.51 -39.24 18.84
CA GLN A 19 -10.54 -39.47 19.91
C GLN A 19 -9.12 -39.00 19.56
N LEU A 20 -8.90 -38.54 18.32
CA LEU A 20 -7.60 -38.08 17.84
C LEU A 20 -7.52 -36.55 17.89
N ILE A 21 -6.31 -36.05 18.17
CA ILE A 21 -6.00 -34.63 18.05
C ILE A 21 -4.82 -34.47 17.11
N PHE A 22 -5.12 -34.08 15.87
CA PHE A 22 -4.11 -33.87 14.85
C PHE A 22 -3.33 -32.57 15.11
N GLU A 23 -2.04 -32.61 14.79
CA GLU A 23 -1.13 -31.45 14.86
C GLU A 23 -1.03 -30.84 16.28
N HIS A 24 -1.28 -31.64 17.32
CA HIS A 24 -0.98 -31.27 18.69
C HIS A 24 0.51 -31.47 19.00
N ILE A 25 1.34 -30.69 18.30
CA ILE A 25 2.80 -30.71 18.40
C ILE A 25 3.32 -29.34 18.82
N SER A 26 4.04 -29.27 19.93
CA SER A 26 4.75 -28.06 20.39
C SER A 26 6.21 -28.08 19.94
N ARG A 27 6.90 -26.95 20.12
CA ARG A 27 8.36 -26.89 19.97
C ARG A 27 9.03 -27.44 21.22
N ASP A 28 10.21 -28.00 21.04
CA ASP A 28 11.08 -28.33 22.17
C ASP A 28 11.56 -27.04 22.83
N VAL A 29 11.53 -27.04 24.16
CA VAL A 29 11.96 -25.91 24.98
C VAL A 29 13.40 -26.15 25.40
N ARG A 30 14.26 -25.17 25.15
CA ARG A 30 15.67 -25.25 25.55
C ARG A 30 15.77 -25.33 27.10
N PRO A 31 16.77 -26.03 27.66
CA PRO A 31 16.87 -26.24 29.11
C PRO A 31 16.89 -24.95 29.94
N ASP A 32 17.44 -23.89 29.38
CA ASP A 32 17.49 -22.56 29.97
C ASP A 32 16.16 -21.80 29.88
N ASP A 33 15.46 -21.87 28.75
CA ASP A 33 14.10 -21.31 28.61
C ASP A 33 13.09 -22.04 29.52
N MET A 34 13.30 -23.34 29.74
CA MET A 34 12.50 -24.16 30.65
C MET A 34 12.53 -23.62 32.08
N GLU A 35 13.67 -23.09 32.53
CA GLU A 35 13.77 -22.47 33.85
C GLU A 35 12.89 -21.23 33.96
N ALA A 36 12.92 -20.36 32.94
CA ALA A 36 12.04 -19.20 32.88
C ALA A 36 10.56 -19.61 32.85
N PHE A 37 10.21 -20.64 32.07
CA PHE A 37 8.83 -21.12 31.94
C PHE A 37 8.28 -21.68 33.25
N ARG A 38 9.12 -22.27 34.11
CA ARG A 38 8.71 -22.77 35.44
C ARG A 38 8.46 -21.65 36.46
N LEU A 39 9.15 -20.52 36.30
CA LEU A 39 9.04 -19.39 37.24
C LEU A 39 7.89 -18.45 36.89
N LEU A 40 7.58 -18.27 35.61
CA LEU A 40 6.43 -17.49 35.18
C LEU A 40 5.14 -18.13 35.65
N ARG A 41 4.31 -17.35 36.34
CA ARG A 41 2.90 -17.67 36.65
C ARG A 41 1.99 -17.17 35.52
N GLU A 42 0.73 -17.60 35.55
CA GLU A 42 -0.29 -17.13 34.60
C GLU A 42 -0.30 -15.60 34.49
N GLY A 43 -0.42 -15.11 33.26
CA GLY A 43 -0.41 -13.68 32.97
C GLY A 43 0.95 -12.98 33.11
N GLN A 44 1.99 -13.61 33.68
CA GLN A 44 3.29 -12.97 33.83
C GLN A 44 4.09 -12.91 32.53
N THR A 45 5.02 -11.96 32.49
CA THR A 45 5.83 -11.59 31.33
C THR A 45 7.32 -11.62 31.64
N TYR A 46 8.13 -11.35 30.61
CA TYR A 46 9.58 -11.36 30.69
C TYR A 46 10.17 -10.48 31.82
N ILE A 47 9.55 -9.35 32.14
CA ILE A 47 10.05 -8.44 33.19
C ILE A 47 9.90 -9.02 34.60
N ASP A 48 8.96 -9.95 34.79
CA ASP A 48 8.68 -10.62 36.06
C ASP A 48 9.73 -11.70 36.40
N LEU A 49 10.63 -12.01 35.47
CA LEU A 49 11.72 -12.96 35.70
C LEU A 49 12.88 -12.33 36.46
N PRO A 50 13.61 -13.13 37.27
CA PRO A 50 14.87 -12.71 37.87
C PRO A 50 15.86 -12.19 36.82
N GLU A 51 16.66 -11.17 37.18
CA GLU A 51 17.62 -10.52 36.27
C GLU A 51 18.57 -11.49 35.56
N ARG A 52 19.03 -12.53 36.26
CA ARG A 52 19.88 -13.58 35.68
C ARG A 52 19.25 -14.32 34.49
N LEU A 53 17.92 -14.29 34.35
CA LEU A 53 17.18 -14.92 33.23
C LEU A 53 16.73 -13.88 32.18
N ARG A 54 16.93 -12.59 32.42
CA ARG A 54 16.59 -11.48 31.52
C ARG A 54 17.73 -11.17 30.53
N ARG A 55 18.05 -12.14 29.68
CA ARG A 55 19.05 -12.10 28.58
C ARG A 55 18.87 -10.98 27.53
N TYR A 56 17.63 -10.56 27.28
CA TYR A 56 17.31 -9.49 26.35
C TYR A 56 17.16 -8.19 27.13
N ARG A 57 17.58 -7.07 26.52
CA ARG A 57 17.46 -5.78 27.20
C ARG A 57 15.98 -5.50 27.52
N SER A 58 15.68 -5.38 28.80
CA SER A 58 14.33 -5.25 29.34
C SER A 58 13.70 -3.87 29.10
N ASP A 59 14.50 -2.89 28.68
CA ASP A 59 14.08 -1.56 28.21
C ASP A 59 13.48 -1.59 26.80
N VAL A 60 13.79 -2.60 26.00
CA VAL A 60 13.31 -2.75 24.60
C VAL A 60 12.37 -3.95 24.43
N PHE A 61 12.58 -5.03 25.17
CA PHE A 61 11.83 -6.29 25.02
C PHE A 61 11.15 -6.70 26.32
N THR A 62 10.20 -5.87 26.78
CA THR A 62 9.45 -6.11 28.03
C THR A 62 8.57 -7.36 27.98
N ASP A 63 8.18 -7.82 26.79
CA ASP A 63 7.19 -8.87 26.60
C ASP A 63 7.70 -10.09 25.81
N LYS A 64 9.03 -10.28 25.76
CA LYS A 64 9.65 -11.38 25.00
C LYS A 64 9.07 -12.74 25.35
N TYR A 65 8.79 -12.96 26.63
CA TYR A 65 8.07 -14.11 27.17
C TYR A 65 6.73 -13.65 27.72
N LYS A 66 5.68 -14.45 27.47
CA LYS A 66 4.36 -14.27 28.07
C LYS A 66 3.76 -15.64 28.35
N ARG A 67 3.49 -15.91 29.64
CA ARG A 67 2.60 -17.00 30.03
C ARG A 67 1.16 -16.51 29.90
N LEU A 68 0.39 -17.25 29.11
CA LEU A 68 -1.02 -16.98 28.92
C LEU A 68 -1.77 -17.24 30.23
N ASP A 69 -2.99 -16.74 30.30
CA ASP A 69 -3.87 -16.82 31.48
C ASP A 69 -5.20 -17.41 31.01
N TRP A 70 -5.80 -18.28 31.83
CA TRP A 70 -7.06 -18.95 31.46
C TRP A 70 -8.27 -18.03 31.40
N THR A 71 -8.24 -16.92 32.13
CA THR A 71 -9.36 -16.00 32.33
C THR A 71 -9.27 -14.75 31.47
N GLU A 72 -8.09 -14.46 30.92
CA GLU A 72 -7.84 -13.31 30.06
C GLU A 72 -7.87 -13.64 28.57
N LEU A 73 -7.96 -12.59 27.75
CA LEU A 73 -7.88 -12.73 26.30
C LEU A 73 -6.48 -13.21 25.87
N CYS A 74 -6.45 -14.22 25.00
CA CYS A 74 -5.22 -14.63 24.35
C CYS A 74 -4.69 -13.51 23.44
N ARG A 75 -3.37 -13.38 23.36
CA ARG A 75 -2.72 -12.53 22.35
C ARG A 75 -3.06 -13.00 20.95
N SER A 76 -3.20 -12.06 20.02
CA SER A 76 -3.35 -12.36 18.59
C SER A 76 -2.18 -13.21 18.10
N ILE A 77 -2.45 -14.36 17.50
CA ILE A 77 -1.41 -15.23 16.96
C ILE A 77 -0.81 -14.60 15.71
N THR A 78 0.45 -14.17 15.79
CA THR A 78 1.19 -13.58 14.68
C THR A 78 2.05 -14.61 13.94
N ALA A 79 2.40 -14.34 12.69
CA ALA A 79 3.28 -15.19 11.88
C ALA A 79 4.66 -15.45 12.52
N HIS A 80 5.08 -14.60 13.46
CA HIS A 80 6.32 -14.77 14.21
C HIS A 80 6.30 -16.01 15.14
N ILE A 81 5.12 -16.56 15.48
CA ILE A 81 5.01 -17.84 16.21
C ILE A 81 5.75 -18.99 15.51
N ALA A 82 5.96 -18.87 14.20
CA ALA A 82 6.79 -19.79 13.41
C ALA A 82 8.28 -19.78 13.78
N LYS A 83 8.75 -18.88 14.65
CA LYS A 83 10.13 -18.80 15.11
C LYS A 83 10.31 -19.42 16.50
N ASP A 84 9.75 -18.79 17.54
CA ASP A 84 9.99 -19.19 18.94
C ASP A 84 8.69 -19.50 19.71
N GLY A 85 7.62 -18.75 19.47
CA GLY A 85 6.32 -18.93 20.12
C GLY A 85 6.28 -18.45 21.58
N TYR A 86 7.30 -17.73 22.05
CA TYR A 86 7.45 -17.37 23.46
C TYR A 86 6.43 -16.34 23.96
N TRP A 87 5.71 -15.68 23.06
CA TRP A 87 4.53 -14.86 23.39
C TRP A 87 3.30 -15.68 23.78
N TYR A 88 3.36 -17.00 23.60
CA TYR A 88 2.23 -17.92 23.73
C TYR A 88 2.66 -19.14 24.57
N ILE A 89 3.21 -18.90 25.76
CA ILE A 89 3.51 -19.98 26.72
C ILE A 89 2.19 -20.45 27.32
N HIS A 90 1.97 -21.78 27.33
CA HIS A 90 0.74 -22.39 27.81
C HIS A 90 0.48 -21.98 29.28
N PRO A 91 -0.78 -21.71 29.70
CA PRO A 91 -1.09 -21.26 31.07
C PRO A 91 -0.57 -22.21 32.16
N ASP A 92 -0.76 -23.53 31.98
CA ASP A 92 -0.34 -24.53 32.98
C ASP A 92 0.93 -25.30 32.63
N GLN A 93 1.31 -25.38 31.36
CA GLN A 93 2.38 -26.28 30.90
C GLN A 93 3.67 -25.50 30.63
N HIS A 94 4.82 -26.10 30.86
CA HIS A 94 6.12 -25.47 30.58
C HIS A 94 6.53 -25.64 29.11
N ARG A 95 5.61 -25.27 28.19
CA ARG A 95 5.80 -25.28 26.74
C ARG A 95 5.04 -24.13 26.10
N THR A 96 5.35 -23.82 24.84
CA THR A 96 4.52 -22.94 24.02
C THR A 96 3.27 -23.68 23.54
N LEU A 97 2.26 -22.93 23.08
CA LEU A 97 1.10 -23.51 22.40
C LEU A 97 1.55 -24.40 21.25
N SER A 98 0.90 -25.56 21.13
CA SER A 98 1.02 -26.45 19.99
C SER A 98 0.42 -25.83 18.73
N VAL A 99 0.72 -26.41 17.57
CA VAL A 99 0.12 -26.00 16.29
C VAL A 99 -1.41 -26.01 16.39
N ARG A 100 -2.00 -27.09 16.91
CA ARG A 100 -3.46 -27.22 17.07
C ARG A 100 -4.07 -26.22 18.06
N GLU A 101 -3.40 -25.92 19.17
CA GLU A 101 -3.90 -24.91 20.12
C GLU A 101 -3.85 -23.51 19.51
N ALA A 102 -2.76 -23.15 18.85
CA ALA A 102 -2.65 -21.86 18.15
C ALA A 102 -3.71 -21.75 17.03
N ALA A 103 -3.98 -22.84 16.32
CA ALA A 103 -5.05 -22.91 15.31
C ALA A 103 -6.44 -22.66 15.94
N ARG A 104 -6.75 -23.28 17.08
CA ARG A 104 -8.01 -23.04 17.80
C ARG A 104 -8.13 -21.61 18.32
N VAL A 105 -7.05 -20.98 18.77
CA VAL A 105 -7.07 -19.55 19.12
C VAL A 105 -7.45 -18.70 17.90
N GLN A 106 -6.98 -19.08 16.70
CA GLN A 106 -7.40 -18.50 15.42
C GLN A 106 -8.72 -19.07 14.88
N SER A 107 -9.48 -19.80 15.70
CA SER A 107 -10.77 -20.42 15.39
C SER A 107 -10.79 -21.35 14.18
N PHE A 108 -9.65 -21.96 13.84
CA PHE A 108 -9.63 -23.04 12.86
C PHE A 108 -10.32 -24.29 13.42
N PRO A 109 -11.23 -24.91 12.66
CA PRO A 109 -11.89 -26.14 13.10
C PRO A 109 -10.89 -27.32 13.13
N ASP A 110 -11.22 -28.32 13.94
CA ASP A 110 -10.36 -29.47 14.23
C ASP A 110 -10.23 -30.45 13.06
N ASP A 111 -11.09 -30.35 12.05
CA ASP A 111 -11.04 -31.10 10.78
C ASP A 111 -10.13 -30.45 9.73
N PHE A 112 -9.78 -29.17 9.88
CA PHE A 112 -8.83 -28.49 9.00
C PHE A 112 -7.40 -29.04 9.19
N ARG A 113 -6.69 -29.31 8.10
CA ARG A 113 -5.32 -29.88 8.08
C ARG A 113 -4.33 -28.90 7.46
N PHE A 114 -3.18 -28.69 8.10
CA PHE A 114 -2.17 -27.76 7.61
C PHE A 114 -1.03 -28.48 6.88
N ALA A 115 -0.65 -27.95 5.71
CA ALA A 115 0.41 -28.53 4.89
C ALA A 115 1.82 -28.18 5.40
N GLY A 116 2.78 -29.08 5.14
CA GLY A 116 4.22 -28.83 5.36
C GLY A 116 4.73 -29.13 6.78
N THR A 117 5.92 -28.62 7.09
CA THR A 117 6.61 -28.81 8.37
C THR A 117 5.95 -27.99 9.48
N GLN A 118 6.27 -28.30 10.76
CA GLN A 118 5.73 -27.57 11.91
C GLN A 118 5.88 -26.03 11.78
N THR A 119 7.04 -25.55 11.32
CA THR A 119 7.28 -24.12 11.07
C THR A 119 6.36 -23.54 9.99
N HIS A 120 6.11 -24.29 8.90
CA HIS A 120 5.18 -23.86 7.85
C HIS A 120 3.74 -23.80 8.35
N ARG A 121 3.32 -24.75 9.20
CA ARG A 121 1.98 -24.76 9.80
C ARG A 121 1.75 -23.56 10.72
N TYR A 122 2.70 -23.27 11.63
CA TYR A 122 2.65 -22.06 12.46
C TYR A 122 2.59 -20.76 11.64
N ARG A 123 3.34 -20.69 10.53
CA ARG A 123 3.32 -19.51 9.65
C ARG A 123 1.97 -19.35 8.98
N GLN A 124 1.33 -20.43 8.52
CA GLN A 124 -0.02 -20.39 7.95
C GLN A 124 -1.02 -19.86 8.97
N ILE A 125 -1.00 -20.39 10.21
CA ILE A 125 -1.89 -19.95 11.29
C ILE A 125 -1.68 -18.47 11.62
N GLY A 126 -0.43 -18.03 11.77
CA GLY A 126 -0.13 -16.66 12.16
C GLY A 126 -0.28 -15.61 11.05
N ASN A 127 -0.37 -16.02 9.79
CA ASN A 127 -0.73 -15.15 8.66
C ASN A 127 -2.25 -15.10 8.40
N ALA A 128 -3.01 -16.03 8.97
CA ALA A 128 -4.44 -16.11 8.74
C ALA A 128 -5.20 -15.04 9.52
N VAL A 129 -6.34 -14.61 8.96
CA VAL A 129 -7.41 -13.95 9.72
C VAL A 129 -8.16 -15.04 10.48
N PRO A 130 -8.48 -14.87 11.78
CA PRO A 130 -9.25 -15.87 12.50
C PRO A 130 -10.54 -16.24 11.76
N VAL A 131 -10.82 -17.53 11.60
CA VAL A 131 -11.89 -18.04 10.73
C VAL A 131 -13.26 -17.44 11.06
N LEU A 132 -13.65 -17.39 12.35
CA LEU A 132 -14.93 -16.81 12.76
C LEU A 132 -15.00 -15.30 12.55
N LEU A 133 -13.86 -14.61 12.68
CA LEU A 133 -13.78 -13.18 12.36
C LEU A 133 -13.94 -12.97 10.84
N ALA A 134 -13.27 -13.77 10.02
CA ALA A 134 -13.38 -13.72 8.57
C ALA A 134 -14.82 -14.00 8.11
N GLU A 135 -15.49 -14.98 8.74
CA GLU A 135 -16.90 -15.28 8.48
C GLU A 135 -17.81 -14.09 8.83
N SER A 136 -17.60 -13.46 9.99
CA SER A 136 -18.37 -12.28 10.42
C SER A 136 -18.19 -11.09 9.46
N ILE A 137 -16.96 -10.85 9.00
CA ILE A 137 -16.66 -9.84 7.98
C ILE A 137 -17.38 -10.20 6.67
N GLY A 138 -17.28 -11.43 6.19
CA GLY A 138 -17.93 -11.91 4.98
C GLY A 138 -19.45 -11.73 5.03
N LYS A 139 -20.09 -12.15 6.13
CA LYS A 139 -21.54 -11.93 6.36
C LYS A 139 -21.92 -10.45 6.40
N SER A 140 -21.03 -9.58 6.86
CA SER A 140 -21.28 -8.13 6.89
C SER A 140 -21.19 -7.52 5.48
N VAL A 141 -20.21 -7.95 4.68
CA VAL A 141 -20.08 -7.56 3.27
C VAL A 141 -21.28 -8.06 2.46
N LEU A 142 -21.69 -9.32 2.60
CA LEU A 142 -22.87 -9.86 1.91
C LEU A 142 -24.14 -9.05 2.23
N ARG A 143 -24.37 -8.76 3.52
CA ARG A 143 -25.48 -7.91 3.95
C ARG A 143 -25.45 -6.51 3.36
N ASP A 144 -24.27 -5.96 3.09
CA ASP A 144 -24.12 -4.65 2.47
C ASP A 144 -24.34 -4.70 0.95
N LEU A 145 -23.87 -5.76 0.30
CA LEU A 145 -24.10 -6.00 -1.13
C LEU A 145 -25.57 -6.25 -1.46
N ASP A 146 -26.32 -6.93 -0.58
CA ASP A 146 -27.75 -7.20 -0.75
C ASP A 146 -28.63 -5.96 -0.50
N ARG A 147 -28.08 -4.90 0.09
CA ARG A 147 -28.83 -3.65 0.22
C ARG A 147 -29.00 -3.04 -1.17
N PRO A 148 -30.23 -2.65 -1.56
CA PRO A 148 -30.42 -1.89 -2.78
C PRO A 148 -29.49 -0.69 -2.72
N THR A 149 -28.56 -0.64 -3.67
CA THR A 149 -27.44 0.29 -3.65
C THR A 149 -28.02 1.70 -3.72
N ARG A 150 -28.19 2.34 -2.56
CA ARG A 150 -28.09 3.79 -2.53
C ARG A 150 -26.63 4.05 -2.79
N VAL A 151 -26.26 4.11 -4.07
CA VAL A 151 -25.07 4.84 -4.49
C VAL A 151 -25.30 6.24 -3.94
N ARG A 152 -24.83 6.50 -2.71
CA ARG A 152 -24.42 7.83 -2.35
C ARG A 152 -23.29 8.05 -3.35
N ARG A 153 -23.64 8.60 -4.51
CA ARG A 153 -22.70 9.39 -5.29
C ARG A 153 -22.09 10.25 -4.20
N ASP A 154 -20.84 10.00 -3.87
CA ASP A 154 -20.12 10.97 -3.08
C ASP A 154 -20.04 12.16 -4.01
N SER A 155 -21.09 12.99 -3.99
CA SER A 155 -21.27 14.09 -4.89
C SER A 155 -20.10 15.05 -4.75
N SER A 156 -19.37 14.97 -3.63
CA SER A 156 -18.12 15.68 -3.42
C SER A 156 -16.99 15.11 -4.30
N GLY A 157 -16.76 13.80 -4.31
CA GLY A 157 -15.75 13.14 -5.15
C GLY A 157 -16.06 13.23 -6.64
N GLU A 158 -17.32 13.00 -7.03
CA GLU A 158 -17.75 13.15 -8.43
C GLU A 158 -17.62 14.61 -8.90
N ALA A 159 -18.15 15.58 -8.15
CA ALA A 159 -18.02 16.99 -8.52
C ALA A 159 -16.57 17.47 -8.50
N PHE A 160 -15.72 16.91 -7.63
CA PHE A 160 -14.29 17.19 -7.62
C PHE A 160 -13.64 16.69 -8.90
N ARG A 161 -13.87 15.41 -9.24
CA ARG A 161 -13.36 14.78 -10.45
C ARG A 161 -13.79 15.56 -11.68
N ASP A 162 -15.07 15.89 -11.78
CA ASP A 162 -15.62 16.58 -12.95
C ASP A 162 -15.07 18.00 -13.08
N ALA A 163 -14.90 18.73 -11.97
CA ALA A 163 -14.24 20.03 -11.99
C ALA A 163 -12.78 19.93 -12.43
N LEU A 164 -12.04 18.95 -11.93
CA LEU A 164 -10.62 18.76 -12.24
C LEU A 164 -10.39 18.31 -13.69
N VAL A 165 -11.09 17.26 -14.12
CA VAL A 165 -10.98 16.69 -15.46
C VAL A 165 -11.56 17.65 -16.49
N GLY A 166 -12.69 18.29 -16.18
CA GLY A 166 -13.31 19.30 -17.04
C GLY A 166 -12.41 20.53 -17.24
N TRP A 167 -11.82 21.06 -16.18
CA TRP A 167 -10.82 22.12 -16.28
C TRP A 167 -9.65 21.71 -17.19
N ARG A 168 -9.16 20.49 -17.03
CA ARG A 168 -8.02 20.02 -17.81
C ARG A 168 -8.36 19.86 -19.29
N ALA A 169 -9.57 19.40 -19.60
CA ALA A 169 -10.04 19.22 -20.98
C ALA A 169 -10.15 20.56 -21.73
N LEU A 170 -10.44 21.66 -21.03
CA LEU A 170 -10.52 23.02 -21.58
C LEU A 170 -9.19 23.78 -21.56
N SER A 171 -8.11 23.17 -21.06
CA SER A 171 -6.83 23.84 -20.85
C SER A 171 -5.84 23.51 -21.97
N ASP A 172 -5.27 24.55 -22.58
CA ASP A 172 -4.15 24.44 -23.54
C ASP A 172 -2.80 24.23 -22.86
N ALA A 173 -2.77 24.07 -21.53
CA ALA A 173 -1.53 23.81 -20.81
C ALA A 173 -0.84 22.56 -21.36
N TRP A 174 0.48 22.64 -21.47
CA TRP A 174 1.30 21.50 -21.85
C TRP A 174 1.05 20.30 -20.94
N SER A 175 1.15 19.09 -21.47
CA SER A 175 1.21 17.84 -20.70
C SER A 175 2.06 16.86 -21.47
N PRO A 176 2.88 16.06 -20.77
CA PRO A 176 3.72 15.06 -21.40
C PRO A 176 2.94 14.19 -22.39
N SER A 177 3.41 14.15 -23.63
CA SER A 177 2.76 13.40 -24.72
C SER A 177 2.73 11.89 -24.47
N TRP A 178 3.79 11.33 -23.87
CA TRP A 178 3.89 9.90 -23.55
C TRP A 178 2.74 9.39 -22.67
N ARG A 179 2.16 10.23 -21.82
CA ARG A 179 0.98 9.89 -20.99
C ARG A 179 -0.34 9.76 -21.77
N ARG A 180 -0.30 9.94 -23.09
CA ARG A 180 -1.43 9.82 -24.01
C ARG A 180 -1.20 8.80 -25.12
N VAL A 181 0.02 8.29 -25.27
CA VAL A 181 0.38 7.37 -26.37
C VAL A 181 -0.27 6.00 -26.18
N GLY A 182 -0.47 5.55 -24.94
CA GLY A 182 -1.06 4.23 -24.65
C GLY A 182 -0.10 3.06 -24.90
N ASP A 183 1.19 3.34 -25.02
CA ASP A 183 2.24 2.32 -25.17
C ASP A 183 2.98 2.15 -23.83
N PRO A 184 2.88 0.98 -23.17
CA PRO A 184 3.53 0.72 -21.89
C PRO A 184 5.05 0.88 -21.90
N TRP A 185 5.73 0.51 -22.99
CA TRP A 185 7.18 0.64 -23.12
C TRP A 185 7.58 2.11 -23.20
N LEU A 186 6.93 2.88 -24.07
CA LEU A 186 7.22 4.30 -24.23
C LEU A 186 6.89 5.10 -22.96
N VAL A 187 5.81 4.76 -22.26
CA VAL A 187 5.49 5.34 -20.95
C VAL A 187 6.55 5.00 -19.92
N LEU A 188 7.01 3.74 -19.86
CA LEU A 188 7.99 3.27 -18.90
C LEU A 188 9.32 4.03 -19.03
N ILE A 189 9.90 4.05 -20.23
CA ILE A 189 11.18 4.73 -20.46
C ILE A 189 11.06 6.25 -20.27
N ALA A 190 9.93 6.85 -20.68
CA ALA A 190 9.71 8.28 -20.51
C ALA A 190 9.52 8.70 -19.05
N GLU A 191 8.75 7.95 -18.24
CA GLU A 191 8.62 8.25 -16.79
C GLU A 191 9.93 8.02 -16.05
N MET A 192 10.75 7.05 -16.48
CA MET A 192 12.08 6.81 -15.92
C MET A 192 13.07 7.91 -16.26
N LEU A 193 13.02 8.50 -17.46
CA LEU A 193 14.01 9.47 -17.93
C LEU A 193 13.58 10.93 -17.77
N LEU A 194 12.34 11.25 -18.13
CA LEU A 194 11.90 12.61 -18.44
C LEU A 194 11.13 13.29 -17.30
N GLY A 195 10.88 12.59 -16.19
CA GLY A 195 10.04 13.09 -15.09
C GLY A 195 10.51 14.39 -14.41
N ARG A 196 11.71 14.88 -14.71
CA ARG A 196 12.27 16.14 -14.18
C ARG A 196 12.71 17.14 -15.26
N ALA A 197 12.54 16.81 -16.53
CA ALA A 197 12.93 17.69 -17.64
C ALA A 197 11.97 18.89 -17.76
N ARG A 198 12.45 20.00 -18.34
CA ARG A 198 11.60 21.14 -18.69
C ARG A 198 10.67 20.74 -19.85
N PRO A 199 9.45 21.30 -19.96
CA PRO A 199 8.46 20.90 -20.96
C PRO A 199 8.99 20.74 -22.40
N ALA A 200 9.64 21.77 -22.94
CA ALA A 200 10.15 21.75 -24.32
C ALA A 200 11.26 20.72 -24.51
N ASP A 201 12.20 20.64 -23.57
CA ASP A 201 13.28 19.66 -23.61
C ASP A 201 12.73 18.22 -23.50
N ALA A 202 11.71 18.03 -22.66
CA ALA A 202 11.09 16.73 -22.44
C ALA A 202 10.40 16.20 -23.71
N GLU A 203 9.67 17.05 -24.45
CA GLU A 203 9.03 16.63 -25.69
C GLU A 203 10.04 16.33 -26.79
N ASN A 204 11.05 17.19 -26.97
CA ASN A 204 12.11 16.95 -27.94
C ASN A 204 12.86 15.65 -27.63
N ALA A 205 13.21 15.44 -26.36
CA ALA A 205 13.88 14.23 -25.92
C ALA A 205 12.98 12.99 -26.05
N PHE A 206 11.67 13.11 -25.85
CA PHE A 206 10.73 12.02 -26.08
C PHE A 206 10.61 11.64 -27.56
N THR A 207 10.58 12.62 -28.47
CA THR A 207 10.60 12.35 -29.92
C THR A 207 11.86 11.57 -30.31
N LEU A 208 13.04 12.02 -29.88
CA LEU A 208 14.30 11.30 -30.13
C LEU A 208 14.32 9.90 -29.51
N LEU A 209 13.79 9.76 -28.29
CA LEU A 209 13.72 8.48 -27.61
C LEU A 209 12.83 7.47 -28.34
N ARG A 210 11.72 7.93 -28.94
CA ARG A 210 10.85 7.10 -29.77
C ARG A 210 11.52 6.63 -31.05
N GLU A 211 12.41 7.42 -31.62
CA GLU A 211 13.17 7.05 -32.82
C GLU A 211 14.27 6.03 -32.48
N VAL A 212 15.01 6.25 -31.40
CA VAL A 212 16.13 5.39 -30.99
C VAL A 212 15.66 4.09 -30.33
N ALA A 213 14.59 4.13 -29.55
CA ALA A 213 14.11 3.01 -28.73
C ALA A 213 12.59 2.79 -28.84
N PRO A 214 12.04 2.54 -30.05
CA PRO A 214 10.59 2.36 -30.24
C PRO A 214 10.04 1.11 -29.54
N SER A 215 10.88 0.10 -29.29
CA SER A 215 10.54 -1.12 -28.54
C SER A 215 11.77 -1.61 -27.76
N PRO A 216 11.62 -2.52 -26.78
CA PRO A 216 12.75 -3.15 -26.11
C PRO A 216 13.71 -3.82 -27.10
N ALA A 217 13.16 -4.60 -28.04
CA ALA A 217 13.93 -5.30 -29.07
C ALA A 217 14.73 -4.34 -29.96
N ALA A 218 14.08 -3.27 -30.44
CA ALA A 218 14.74 -2.27 -31.28
C ALA A 218 15.91 -1.57 -30.54
N LEU A 219 15.79 -1.37 -29.23
CA LEU A 219 16.88 -0.83 -28.43
C LEU A 219 18.05 -1.84 -28.32
N THR A 220 17.75 -3.11 -28.05
CA THR A 220 18.77 -4.16 -27.90
C THR A 220 19.46 -4.54 -29.21
N GLU A 221 18.83 -4.30 -30.35
CA GLU A 221 19.39 -4.57 -31.69
C GLU A 221 20.49 -3.58 -32.12
N HIS A 222 20.60 -2.42 -31.46
CA HIS A 222 21.69 -1.49 -31.75
C HIS A 222 23.05 -2.12 -31.44
N ALA A 223 24.05 -1.88 -32.31
CA ALA A 223 25.42 -2.36 -32.06
C ALA A 223 26.04 -1.76 -30.78
N ARG A 224 25.59 -0.57 -30.37
CA ARG A 224 25.99 0.11 -29.11
C ARG A 224 24.78 0.81 -28.48
N PRO A 225 23.86 0.07 -27.82
CA PRO A 225 22.60 0.62 -27.31
C PRO A 225 22.78 1.77 -26.32
N ALA A 226 23.76 1.64 -25.41
CA ALA A 226 24.04 2.68 -24.43
C ALA A 226 24.58 3.97 -25.09
N ALA A 227 25.40 3.84 -26.14
CA ALA A 227 25.91 5.00 -26.89
C ALA A 227 24.80 5.69 -27.69
N ALA A 228 23.84 4.92 -28.24
CA ALA A 228 22.68 5.49 -28.93
C ALA A 228 21.81 6.33 -27.97
N LEU A 229 21.59 5.86 -26.74
CA LEU A 229 20.91 6.62 -25.69
C LEU A 229 21.72 7.84 -25.21
N ALA A 230 23.04 7.71 -25.09
CA ALA A 230 23.91 8.83 -24.73
C ALA A 230 23.89 9.94 -25.79
N ALA A 231 23.84 9.58 -27.08
CA ALA A 231 23.77 10.53 -28.19
C ALA A 231 22.50 11.40 -28.18
N VAL A 232 21.42 10.92 -27.56
CA VAL A 232 20.17 11.68 -27.36
C VAL A 232 20.02 12.25 -25.94
N GLY A 233 21.09 12.21 -25.14
CA GLY A 233 21.19 12.91 -23.85
C GLY A 233 20.90 12.10 -22.59
N PHE A 234 20.91 10.76 -22.65
CA PHE A 234 20.59 9.88 -21.51
C PHE A 234 21.76 9.05 -20.97
N GLU A 235 22.99 9.57 -21.06
CA GLU A 235 24.22 8.85 -20.71
C GLU A 235 24.18 8.18 -19.33
N GLU A 236 23.81 8.92 -18.27
CA GLU A 236 23.79 8.42 -16.89
C GLU A 236 22.82 7.26 -16.65
N ARG A 237 21.76 7.13 -17.47
CA ARG A 237 20.70 6.12 -17.31
C ARG A 237 20.70 5.09 -18.44
N ALA A 238 21.61 5.22 -19.39
CA ALA A 238 21.69 4.39 -20.58
C ALA A 238 21.81 2.91 -20.20
N SER A 239 22.77 2.56 -19.33
CA SER A 239 23.00 1.18 -18.91
C SER A 239 21.78 0.56 -18.20
N THR A 240 21.09 1.32 -17.34
CA THR A 240 19.87 0.84 -16.67
C THR A 240 18.76 0.52 -17.66
N LEU A 241 18.57 1.37 -18.68
CA LEU A 241 17.56 1.14 -19.71
C LEU A 241 17.91 0.00 -20.65
N VAL A 242 19.19 -0.18 -20.98
CA VAL A 242 19.63 -1.31 -21.79
C VAL A 242 19.41 -2.61 -21.05
N ASN A 243 19.78 -2.68 -19.76
CA ASN A 243 19.54 -3.87 -18.94
C ASN A 243 18.03 -4.14 -18.80
N LEU A 244 17.21 -3.10 -18.60
CA LEU A 244 15.76 -3.24 -18.58
C LEU A 244 15.21 -3.79 -19.90
N ALA A 245 15.69 -3.29 -21.04
CA ALA A 245 15.26 -3.76 -22.36
C ALA A 245 15.66 -5.23 -22.58
N ASP A 246 16.87 -5.60 -22.19
CA ASP A 246 17.39 -6.97 -22.27
C ASP A 246 16.59 -7.95 -21.41
N ASP A 247 16.26 -7.56 -20.17
CA ASP A 247 15.38 -8.35 -19.29
C ASP A 247 13.99 -8.55 -19.93
N LEU A 248 13.43 -7.49 -20.53
CA LEU A 248 12.13 -7.57 -21.21
C LEU A 248 12.17 -8.50 -22.43
N VAL A 249 13.21 -8.43 -23.25
CA VAL A 249 13.37 -9.31 -24.41
C VAL A 249 13.58 -10.76 -23.97
N THR A 250 14.42 -10.98 -22.96
CA THR A 250 14.82 -12.32 -22.52
C THR A 250 13.74 -13.06 -21.73
N PHE A 251 13.05 -12.36 -20.81
CA PHE A 251 12.13 -13.00 -19.86
C PHE A 251 10.65 -12.72 -20.16
N PHE A 252 10.34 -11.73 -21.01
CA PHE A 252 8.97 -11.25 -21.22
C PHE A 252 8.59 -11.05 -22.70
N ASP A 253 9.29 -11.72 -23.63
CA ASP A 253 9.05 -11.65 -25.08
C ASP A 253 9.01 -10.21 -25.64
N GLY A 254 9.81 -9.32 -25.06
CA GLY A 254 9.87 -7.90 -25.42
C GLY A 254 8.64 -7.10 -25.00
N ARG A 255 7.79 -7.64 -24.10
CA ARG A 255 6.57 -6.97 -23.61
C ARG A 255 6.75 -6.50 -22.17
N VAL A 256 6.25 -5.30 -21.90
CA VAL A 256 6.17 -4.79 -20.52
C VAL A 256 5.10 -5.60 -19.75
N PRO A 257 5.40 -6.14 -18.56
CA PRO A 257 4.40 -6.82 -17.73
C PRO A 257 3.27 -5.90 -17.29
N GLU A 258 2.05 -6.43 -17.22
CA GLU A 258 0.87 -5.67 -16.76
C GLU A 258 0.61 -5.83 -15.25
N ASP A 259 1.44 -6.61 -14.53
CA ASP A 259 1.28 -6.84 -13.10
C ASP A 259 2.21 -5.95 -12.25
N GLU A 260 1.64 -5.37 -11.19
CA GLU A 260 2.35 -4.41 -10.33
C GLU A 260 3.55 -5.03 -9.60
N THR A 261 3.51 -6.34 -9.33
CA THR A 261 4.54 -7.04 -8.58
C THR A 261 5.78 -7.24 -9.44
N THR A 262 5.65 -7.81 -10.63
CA THR A 262 6.74 -8.02 -11.58
C THR A 262 7.34 -6.70 -12.04
N LEU A 263 6.51 -5.71 -12.39
CA LEU A 263 6.98 -4.38 -12.79
C LEU A 263 7.92 -3.76 -11.76
N ARG A 264 7.64 -3.91 -10.46
CA ARG A 264 8.50 -3.36 -9.39
C ARG A 264 9.84 -4.08 -9.22
N HIS A 265 9.98 -5.31 -9.73
CA HIS A 265 11.24 -6.03 -9.68
C HIS A 265 12.17 -5.65 -10.84
N LEU A 266 11.64 -4.96 -11.87
CA LEU A 266 12.45 -4.51 -13.01
C LEU A 266 13.44 -3.41 -12.58
N PRO A 267 14.66 -3.40 -13.16
CA PRO A 267 15.70 -2.42 -12.82
C PRO A 267 15.22 -0.97 -12.96
N GLY A 268 15.34 -0.19 -11.88
CA GLY A 268 15.00 1.24 -11.87
C GLY A 268 13.50 1.56 -11.80
N VAL A 269 12.62 0.57 -11.69
CA VAL A 269 11.16 0.77 -11.64
C VAL A 269 10.66 0.91 -10.20
N GLY A 270 10.48 2.15 -9.75
CA GLY A 270 9.87 2.46 -8.45
C GLY A 270 8.34 2.40 -8.43
N ASP A 271 7.73 2.50 -7.24
CA ASP A 271 6.26 2.47 -7.03
C ASP A 271 5.51 3.47 -7.91
N TYR A 272 6.03 4.69 -8.07
CA TYR A 272 5.40 5.71 -8.92
C TYR A 272 5.46 5.31 -10.40
N VAL A 273 6.62 4.92 -10.91
CA VAL A 273 6.80 4.55 -12.33
C VAL A 273 5.94 3.35 -12.68
N CYS A 274 5.94 2.31 -11.83
CA CYS A 274 5.09 1.12 -11.99
C CYS A 274 3.61 1.52 -12.15
N ARG A 275 3.08 2.34 -11.23
CA ARG A 275 1.68 2.77 -11.29
C ARG A 275 1.39 3.69 -12.48
N ALA A 276 2.36 4.52 -12.89
CA ALA A 276 2.23 5.38 -14.05
C ALA A 276 2.14 4.56 -15.34
N VAL A 277 2.95 3.50 -15.48
CA VAL A 277 2.88 2.55 -16.61
C VAL A 277 1.53 1.83 -16.64
N LEU A 278 1.08 1.30 -15.50
CA LEU A 278 -0.23 0.68 -15.39
C LEU A 278 -1.37 1.65 -15.76
N THR A 279 -1.25 2.92 -15.39
CA THR A 279 -2.28 3.93 -15.68
C THR A 279 -2.27 4.39 -17.12
N PHE A 280 -1.12 4.84 -17.61
CA PHE A 280 -1.01 5.53 -18.91
C PHE A 280 -0.69 4.59 -20.06
N GLY A 281 -0.06 3.44 -19.79
CA GLY A 281 0.21 2.40 -20.78
C GLY A 281 -0.95 1.40 -20.89
N PHE A 282 -1.44 0.88 -19.76
CA PHE A 282 -2.46 -0.17 -19.73
C PHE A 282 -3.89 0.31 -19.42
N GLY A 283 -4.07 1.60 -19.11
CA GLY A 283 -5.41 2.13 -18.79
C GLY A 283 -5.98 1.65 -17.45
N ARG A 284 -5.16 1.06 -16.58
CA ARG A 284 -5.60 0.58 -15.26
C ARG A 284 -5.84 1.75 -14.31
N ARG A 285 -6.82 1.62 -13.43
CA ARG A 285 -7.09 2.63 -12.39
C ARG A 285 -6.07 2.48 -11.27
N GLN A 286 -5.17 3.45 -11.14
CA GLN A 286 -4.16 3.47 -10.09
C GLN A 286 -4.05 4.86 -9.47
N VAL A 287 -3.80 4.90 -8.16
CA VAL A 287 -3.47 6.14 -7.45
C VAL A 287 -1.99 6.45 -7.66
N LEU A 288 -1.66 7.60 -8.25
CA LEU A 288 -0.29 8.10 -8.33
C LEU A 288 0.05 9.01 -7.14
N VAL A 289 1.07 8.62 -6.38
CA VAL A 289 1.58 9.42 -5.25
C VAL A 289 3.00 9.85 -5.54
N ASP A 290 3.19 11.15 -5.77
CA ASP A 290 4.48 11.82 -5.82
C ASP A 290 4.44 13.08 -4.94
N ARG A 291 5.51 13.89 -4.95
CA ARG A 291 5.55 15.17 -4.21
C ARG A 291 4.46 16.14 -4.68
N THR A 292 4.05 16.06 -5.94
CA THR A 292 3.02 16.92 -6.54
C THR A 292 1.63 16.55 -6.06
N THR A 293 1.22 15.30 -6.26
CA THR A 293 -0.11 14.82 -5.87
C THR A 293 -0.26 14.77 -4.36
N ALA A 294 0.79 14.47 -3.60
CA ALA A 294 0.77 14.55 -2.14
C ALA A 294 0.53 15.98 -1.65
N ARG A 295 1.20 16.98 -2.23
CA ARG A 295 0.99 18.41 -1.90
C ARG A 295 -0.44 18.84 -2.23
N VAL A 296 -0.94 18.46 -3.40
CA VAL A 296 -2.31 18.82 -3.83
C VAL A 296 -3.34 18.20 -2.88
N ALA A 297 -3.24 16.88 -2.62
CA ALA A 297 -4.12 16.18 -1.69
C ALA A 297 -4.07 16.80 -0.29
N GLY A 298 -2.87 17.00 0.28
CA GLY A 298 -2.69 17.59 1.61
C GLY A 298 -3.31 18.99 1.74
N ARG A 299 -3.25 19.83 0.69
CA ARG A 299 -3.90 21.15 0.69
C ARG A 299 -5.42 21.08 0.58
N ILE A 300 -5.95 20.08 -0.11
CA ILE A 300 -7.39 19.86 -0.27
C ILE A 300 -8.00 19.38 1.05
N THR A 301 -7.40 18.36 1.67
CA THR A 301 -7.94 17.70 2.87
C THR A 301 -7.46 18.30 4.19
N ARG A 302 -6.43 19.14 4.16
CA ARG A 302 -5.79 19.78 5.32
C ARG A 302 -5.20 18.80 6.34
N HIS A 303 -4.83 17.59 5.92
CA HIS A 303 -4.05 16.71 6.79
C HIS A 303 -2.67 17.32 7.07
N GLY A 304 -2.28 17.41 8.35
CA GLY A 304 -0.89 17.61 8.74
C GLY A 304 -0.09 16.35 8.40
N ASP A 305 1.00 16.51 7.66
CA ASP A 305 1.92 15.47 7.16
C ASP A 305 1.28 14.05 7.03
N PRO A 306 0.36 13.85 6.07
CA PRO A 306 -0.38 12.59 5.96
C PRO A 306 0.53 11.42 5.59
N ARG A 307 0.36 10.30 6.29
CA ARG A 307 0.99 9.02 5.91
C ARG A 307 0.59 8.63 4.49
N ARG A 308 1.48 7.91 3.79
CA ARG A 308 1.28 7.50 2.38
C ARG A 308 -0.03 6.75 2.11
N PHE A 309 -0.50 5.92 3.06
CA PHE A 309 -1.78 5.21 2.89
C PHE A 309 -2.99 6.17 2.92
N GLN A 310 -2.94 7.20 3.77
CA GLN A 310 -4.00 8.21 3.86
C GLN A 310 -4.09 9.00 2.58
N LEU A 311 -2.94 9.45 2.05
CA LEU A 311 -2.87 10.11 0.73
C LEU A 311 -3.47 9.26 -0.38
N ARG A 312 -3.23 7.94 -0.37
CA ARG A 312 -3.80 7.03 -1.37
C ARG A 312 -5.33 6.97 -1.27
N LEU A 313 -5.85 6.89 -0.05
CA LEU A 313 -7.28 6.85 0.21
C LEU A 313 -7.96 8.17 -0.20
N ASP A 314 -7.39 9.30 0.19
CA ASP A 314 -7.90 10.63 -0.15
C ASP A 314 -7.97 10.82 -1.67
N LEU A 315 -6.87 10.50 -2.37
CA LEU A 315 -6.83 10.59 -3.83
C LEU A 315 -7.82 9.65 -4.51
N HIS A 316 -8.05 8.46 -3.95
CA HIS A 316 -9.06 7.54 -4.44
C HIS A 316 -10.47 8.12 -4.29
N HIS A 317 -10.80 8.68 -3.12
CA HIS A 317 -12.10 9.33 -2.88
C HIS A 317 -12.33 10.55 -3.79
N LEU A 318 -11.31 11.41 -3.92
CA LEU A 318 -11.37 12.60 -4.78
C LEU A 318 -11.54 12.23 -6.27
N ALA A 319 -11.11 11.04 -6.66
CA ALA A 319 -11.25 10.57 -8.04
C ALA A 319 -12.66 10.08 -8.39
N GLY A 320 -13.55 9.93 -7.40
CA GLY A 320 -14.91 9.44 -7.60
C GLY A 320 -14.98 8.01 -8.14
N SER A 321 -16.19 7.56 -8.45
CA SER A 321 -16.49 6.18 -8.89
C SER A 321 -15.81 5.76 -10.20
N ALA A 322 -15.48 6.73 -11.06
CA ALA A 322 -14.83 6.50 -12.34
C ALA A 322 -13.30 6.44 -12.26
N GLY A 323 -12.70 6.97 -11.20
CA GLY A 323 -11.24 7.13 -11.09
C GLY A 323 -10.60 6.29 -9.98
N PRO A 324 -9.30 6.52 -9.69
CA PRO A 324 -8.37 7.39 -10.42
C PRO A 324 -7.90 6.73 -11.73
N ASP A 325 -8.40 7.25 -12.84
CA ASP A 325 -8.05 6.83 -14.19
C ASP A 325 -6.93 7.72 -14.78
N ALA A 326 -6.56 7.48 -16.03
CA ALA A 326 -5.54 8.27 -16.71
C ALA A 326 -5.92 9.77 -16.84
N ALA A 327 -7.20 10.08 -17.04
CA ALA A 327 -7.67 11.45 -17.18
C ALA A 327 -7.53 12.23 -15.86
N PHE A 328 -7.98 11.63 -14.76
CA PHE A 328 -7.84 12.19 -13.42
C PHE A 328 -6.38 12.40 -13.03
N ASN A 329 -5.54 11.37 -13.20
CA ASN A 329 -4.13 11.44 -12.81
C ASN A 329 -3.36 12.52 -13.62
N ARG A 330 -3.60 12.64 -14.93
CA ARG A 330 -3.03 13.74 -15.74
C ARG A 330 -3.48 15.10 -15.24
N ALA A 331 -4.78 15.28 -15.06
CA ALA A 331 -5.35 16.55 -14.61
C ALA A 331 -4.81 16.96 -13.23
N LEU A 332 -4.65 16.01 -12.32
CA LEU A 332 -4.11 16.25 -10.98
C LEU A 332 -2.63 16.67 -11.01
N LEU A 333 -1.81 15.97 -11.81
CA LEU A 333 -0.39 16.31 -11.97
C LEU A 333 -0.22 17.69 -12.61
N ASP A 334 -1.00 17.99 -13.64
CA ASP A 334 -0.98 19.29 -14.32
C ASP A 334 -1.48 20.43 -13.43
N LEU A 335 -2.53 20.20 -12.63
CA LEU A 335 -2.97 21.16 -11.63
C LEU A 335 -1.84 21.47 -10.64
N GLY A 336 -1.15 20.44 -10.16
CA GLY A 336 -0.04 20.59 -9.23
C GLY A 336 1.13 21.39 -9.81
N ARG A 337 1.42 21.23 -11.11
CA ARG A 337 2.47 21.99 -11.80
C ARG A 337 2.06 23.44 -12.06
N GLU A 338 0.86 23.65 -12.61
CA GLU A 338 0.48 24.96 -13.16
C GLU A 338 -0.15 25.90 -12.12
N ILE A 339 -0.97 25.35 -11.22
CA ILE A 339 -1.83 26.13 -10.34
C ILE A 339 -1.42 25.96 -8.87
N CYS A 340 -1.41 24.71 -8.39
CA CYS A 340 -1.13 24.36 -7.01
C CYS A 340 0.38 24.20 -6.77
N ARG A 341 1.14 25.25 -7.12
CA ARG A 341 2.61 25.32 -7.05
C ARG A 341 3.12 25.24 -5.62
N VAL A 342 4.38 24.86 -5.44
CA VAL A 342 5.01 24.76 -4.10
C VAL A 342 4.91 26.11 -3.39
N GLU A 343 5.40 27.15 -4.05
CA GLU A 343 5.32 28.54 -3.59
C GLU A 343 4.26 29.28 -4.39
N THR A 344 3.57 30.25 -3.77
CA THR A 344 2.57 31.12 -4.41
C THR A 344 1.51 30.37 -5.25
N PRO A 345 0.73 29.45 -4.65
CA PRO A 345 -0.33 28.76 -5.38
C PRO A 345 -1.38 29.75 -5.89
N ARG A 346 -1.82 29.56 -7.14
CA ARG A 346 -2.79 30.44 -7.82
C ARG A 346 -4.23 30.07 -7.46
N CYS A 347 -4.55 30.14 -6.17
CA CYS A 347 -5.83 29.66 -5.62
C CYS A 347 -7.06 30.33 -6.23
N SER A 348 -6.97 31.60 -6.64
CA SER A 348 -8.11 32.37 -7.21
C SER A 348 -8.59 31.84 -8.56
N VAL A 349 -7.71 31.20 -9.33
CA VAL A 349 -8.03 30.62 -10.66
C VAL A 349 -8.08 29.09 -10.61
N CYS A 350 -8.01 28.50 -9.42
CA CYS A 350 -8.01 27.05 -9.26
C CYS A 350 -9.43 26.50 -9.45
N PRO A 351 -9.65 25.49 -10.32
CA PRO A 351 -10.98 24.90 -10.54
C PRO A 351 -11.55 24.24 -9.27
N LEU A 352 -10.68 23.95 -8.31
CA LEU A 352 -11.03 23.31 -7.04
C LEU A 352 -11.13 24.30 -5.88
N HIS A 353 -11.05 25.62 -6.14
CA HIS A 353 -10.99 26.65 -5.10
C HIS A 353 -12.08 26.49 -4.03
N GLU A 354 -13.35 26.36 -4.46
CA GLU A 354 -14.50 26.20 -3.57
C GLU A 354 -14.51 24.85 -2.81
N ARG A 355 -13.82 23.84 -3.35
CA ARG A 355 -13.78 22.47 -2.80
C ARG A 355 -12.51 22.20 -2.00
N CYS A 356 -11.52 23.08 -2.05
CA CYS A 356 -10.24 22.96 -1.39
C CYS A 356 -10.22 23.76 -0.09
N VAL A 357 -9.87 23.12 1.02
CA VAL A 357 -9.79 23.80 2.34
C VAL A 357 -8.78 24.96 2.30
N THR A 358 -7.62 24.77 1.66
CA THR A 358 -6.61 25.82 1.50
C THR A 358 -7.10 26.94 0.57
N GLY A 359 -7.80 26.60 -0.52
CA GLY A 359 -8.37 27.57 -1.46
C GLY A 359 -9.32 28.54 -0.76
N ARG A 360 -10.30 27.99 -0.05
CA ARG A 360 -11.27 28.79 0.73
C ARG A 360 -10.58 29.71 1.75
N ALA A 361 -9.59 29.19 2.49
CA ALA A 361 -8.86 29.99 3.49
C ALA A 361 -8.14 31.20 2.86
N VAL A 362 -7.59 31.07 1.64
CA VAL A 362 -6.95 32.20 0.92
C VAL A 362 -7.98 33.28 0.54
N ARG A 363 -9.18 32.90 0.10
CA ARG A 363 -10.26 33.84 -0.20
C ARG A 363 -10.73 34.57 1.05
N ASP A 364 -10.92 33.84 2.14
CA ASP A 364 -11.42 34.41 3.39
C ASP A 364 -10.42 35.43 3.95
N ALA A 365 -9.12 35.13 3.88
CA ALA A 365 -8.05 36.08 4.25
C ALA A 365 -8.01 37.32 3.34
N ALA A 366 -8.19 37.16 2.02
CA ALA A 366 -8.26 38.28 1.09
C ALA A 366 -9.45 39.20 1.39
N THR A 367 -10.60 38.62 1.73
CA THR A 367 -11.85 39.33 2.05
C THR A 367 -11.74 40.14 3.35
N VAL A 368 -11.05 39.59 4.36
CA VAL A 368 -10.76 40.31 5.62
C VAL A 368 -9.87 41.52 5.37
N LYS A 369 -8.85 41.38 4.52
CA LYS A 369 -7.95 42.48 4.14
C LYS A 369 -8.67 43.60 3.38
N THR A 370 -9.55 43.26 2.43
CA THR A 370 -10.32 44.29 1.71
C THR A 370 -11.25 45.07 2.64
N ARG A 371 -11.79 44.42 3.68
CA ARG A 371 -12.64 45.07 4.69
C ARG A 371 -11.86 45.92 5.69
N SER A 372 -10.59 45.59 6.00
CA SER A 372 -9.73 46.45 6.82
C SER A 372 -9.33 47.69 6.05
N ASP A 373 -8.90 47.52 4.80
CA ASP A 373 -8.40 48.61 3.96
C ASP A 373 -9.52 49.62 3.67
N ALA A 374 -10.75 49.14 3.37
CA ALA A 374 -11.92 50.00 3.20
C ALA A 374 -12.40 50.69 4.49
N ARG A 375 -12.03 50.18 5.67
CA ARG A 375 -12.33 50.82 6.96
C ARG A 375 -11.31 51.91 7.28
N GLU A 376 -10.05 51.73 6.91
CA GLU A 376 -9.00 52.73 7.10
C GLU A 376 -9.19 53.93 6.16
N GLU A 377 -9.60 53.74 4.91
CA GLU A 377 -9.94 54.82 3.97
C GLU A 377 -11.19 55.64 4.37
N MET A 378 -12.07 55.10 5.21
CA MET A 378 -13.29 55.77 5.65
C MET A 378 -13.10 56.54 6.98
N VAL A 379 -11.96 56.35 7.65
CA VAL A 379 -11.58 57.00 8.91
C VAL A 379 -10.48 58.06 8.69
N ALA A 380 -9.85 58.08 7.51
CA ALA A 380 -9.01 59.17 7.00
C ALA A 380 -9.88 60.22 6.28
#